data_AF-A0A0D6EPF6-F1
#
_entry.id   AF-A0A0D6EPF6-F1
#
_cell.length_a   1.000
_cell.length_b   1.000
_cell.length_c   1.000
_cell.angle_alpha   90.00
_cell.angle_beta   90.00
_cell.angle_gamma   90.00
#
_symmetry.space_group_name_H-M   'P 1'
#
loop_
_entity.id
_entity.type
_entity.pdbx_description
1 polymer ?
#
loop_
_entity_poly.entity_id
_entity_poly.type
_entity_poly.pdbx_seq_one_letter_code
_entity_poly.pdbx_strand_id
1 'polypeptide(L)'
;MTAAPSRLRALLSRSRASGSSDPAESVRRALIRRKRVIDRVVSFAPHFRSLLVLAGVLYTLALPYKGLGRGHYISENALQPAQVNTYWNWADVHVADLYAKDVTKWSAEGVELEQRSRSIQDAFQTLGLSTAQQKYSFELGSNASVSGINTYAILPAPKTDGAESIVLSASWLSRAMDDEGNRRVNTRGVAIVLALANYFKKYSMWSKDIIFLISDGYSEGAQAWLDSYHAFGQSNLRTDPLTLTTGPIWAALNLDYPHHSFSHIEGANGHLPNLDFINTASRILNHVGIPTLLHSHEPSNLPAFLRYLPFVNYPEVRTYLHAARNLFCQLALGADGRVNGPEATFGKYRIDAITMFGLPAEGPHGFHSLGQAIESTFRSLNNLLERFHQSFFLYIMTSVDTFIAVGNYLAAPILIGAGLTIQGLSTWAQAGNGQRGKPVAKALTVVGAAVAVGAVELAGVTKMDPTVSPFFYLSPALFAGHLLNSLVLSVLLPSRSDAVSLSRTLKTCYLLLSGLLISVTATLNFGLSVFLSFYLALALLFSTRHPRRSSAKRRLQQLALAAWSPVGLWGLWRVLQMQQAERWLQDLLLDWHVGGGWSLPVAFVLVGPLAMVLATSVLL
;
A
#
# COMPACT_ATOMS: atom_id res chain seq x y z
N MET A 1 67.68 49.71 28.89
CA MET A 1 66.44 49.99 28.14
C MET A 1 66.74 49.96 26.65
N THR A 2 66.40 48.87 25.96
CA THR A 2 66.15 48.81 24.51
C THR A 2 65.54 47.45 24.23
N ALA A 3 64.22 47.42 24.01
CA ALA A 3 63.46 46.20 23.79
C ALA A 3 63.77 45.62 22.39
N ALA A 4 64.20 44.36 22.34
CA ALA A 4 64.34 43.62 21.09
C ALA A 4 62.96 43.42 20.44
N PRO A 5 62.80 43.68 19.12
CA PRO A 5 61.52 43.51 18.46
C PRO A 5 61.15 42.03 18.39
N SER A 6 59.90 41.72 18.76
CA SER A 6 59.37 40.35 18.77
C SER A 6 59.45 39.70 17.39
N ARG A 7 59.84 38.41 17.37
CA ARG A 7 59.87 37.55 16.17
C ARG A 7 58.56 37.55 15.36
N LEU A 8 57.46 38.00 15.97
CA LEU A 8 56.16 38.20 15.35
C LEU A 8 56.13 39.34 14.31
N ARG A 9 56.86 40.44 14.52
CA ARG A 9 56.95 41.53 13.52
C ARG A 9 57.76 41.10 12.29
N ALA A 10 58.76 40.24 12.46
CA ALA A 10 59.56 39.67 11.37
C ALA A 10 58.79 38.62 10.53
N LEU A 11 57.84 37.91 11.15
CA LEU A 11 56.93 37.00 10.45
C LEU A 11 55.83 37.74 9.68
N LEU A 12 55.31 38.84 10.24
CA LEU A 12 54.31 39.69 9.57
C LEU A 12 54.92 40.55 8.44
N SER A 13 56.20 40.94 8.53
CA SER A 13 56.87 41.66 7.44
C SER A 13 57.29 40.75 6.28
N ARG A 14 57.58 39.46 6.54
CA ARG A 14 57.84 38.46 5.47
C ARG A 14 56.60 38.11 4.64
N SER A 15 55.39 38.25 5.19
CA SER A 15 54.14 38.04 4.44
C SER A 15 53.80 39.18 3.48
N ARG A 16 54.43 40.35 3.62
CA ARG A 16 54.20 41.52 2.73
C ARG A 16 55.18 41.61 1.56
N ALA A 17 56.21 40.76 1.52
CA ALA A 17 57.32 40.87 0.59
C ALA A 17 57.51 39.62 -0.31
N SER A 18 56.43 38.87 -0.60
CA SER A 18 56.47 37.81 -1.61
C SER A 18 55.34 37.98 -2.63
N GLY A 19 55.70 38.58 -3.75
CA GLY A 19 55.10 38.29 -5.05
C GLY A 19 53.72 38.90 -5.28
N SER A 20 53.67 39.78 -6.28
CA SER A 20 52.57 39.82 -7.25
C SER A 20 52.18 38.40 -7.67
N SER A 21 51.35 37.71 -6.90
CA SER A 21 50.69 36.50 -7.37
C SER A 21 49.62 36.99 -8.34
N ASP A 22 49.93 36.88 -9.62
CA ASP A 22 49.01 37.13 -10.72
C ASP A 22 47.63 36.53 -10.34
N PRO A 23 46.53 37.32 -10.29
CA PRO A 23 45.21 36.82 -9.88
C PRO A 23 44.82 35.54 -10.64
N ALA A 24 45.27 35.41 -11.89
CA ALA A 24 45.11 34.22 -12.71
C ALA A 24 45.79 32.97 -12.10
N GLU A 25 46.95 33.11 -11.46
CA GLU A 25 47.70 32.02 -10.86
C GLU A 25 47.10 31.53 -9.53
N SER A 26 46.57 32.45 -8.72
CA SER A 26 45.87 32.10 -7.47
C SER A 26 44.53 31.42 -7.76
N VAL A 27 43.79 31.91 -8.77
CA VAL A 27 42.59 31.27 -9.31
C VAL A 27 42.92 29.89 -9.89
N ARG A 28 44.00 29.75 -10.67
CA ARG A 28 44.45 28.45 -11.22
C ARG A 28 44.81 27.46 -10.11
N ARG A 29 45.52 27.88 -9.07
CA ARG A 29 45.83 27.03 -7.90
C ARG A 29 44.57 26.62 -7.13
N ALA A 30 43.62 27.54 -6.96
CA ALA A 30 42.32 27.25 -6.34
C ALA A 30 41.50 26.25 -7.18
N LEU A 31 41.46 26.41 -8.51
CA LEU A 31 40.81 25.48 -9.45
C LEU A 31 41.45 24.10 -9.43
N ILE A 32 42.78 24.01 -9.40
CA ILE A 32 43.50 22.73 -9.29
C ILE A 32 43.18 22.04 -7.95
N ARG A 33 43.16 22.80 -6.84
CA ARG A 33 42.80 22.27 -5.52
C ARG A 33 41.35 21.77 -5.51
N ARG A 34 40.40 22.54 -6.05
CA ARG A 34 38.99 22.14 -6.20
C ARG A 34 38.85 20.89 -7.05
N LYS A 35 39.55 20.83 -8.20
CA LYS A 35 39.56 19.67 -9.09
C LYS A 35 40.08 18.42 -8.39
N ARG A 36 41.19 18.49 -7.66
CA ARG A 36 41.70 17.35 -6.86
C ARG A 36 40.73 16.89 -5.78
N VAL A 37 40.01 17.81 -5.12
CA VAL A 37 38.98 17.46 -4.14
C VAL A 37 37.81 16.76 -4.83
N ILE A 38 37.33 17.29 -5.94
CA ILE A 38 36.28 16.67 -6.76
C ILE A 38 36.71 15.28 -7.23
N ASP A 39 37.93 15.13 -7.74
CA ASP A 39 38.45 13.85 -8.24
C ASP A 39 38.52 12.80 -7.12
N ARG A 40 38.91 13.19 -5.89
CA ARG A 40 38.87 12.30 -4.71
C ARG A 40 37.45 11.94 -4.29
N VAL A 41 36.52 12.89 -4.31
CA VAL A 41 35.11 12.63 -3.98
C VAL A 41 34.49 11.68 -5.01
N VAL A 42 34.78 11.90 -6.29
CA VAL A 42 34.31 11.05 -7.40
C VAL A 42 34.94 9.66 -7.34
N SER A 43 36.20 9.52 -6.92
CA SER A 43 36.84 8.21 -6.75
C SER A 43 36.31 7.43 -5.54
N PHE A 44 35.82 8.13 -4.51
CA PHE A 44 35.16 7.51 -3.35
C PHE A 44 33.69 7.15 -3.61
N ALA A 45 33.00 7.88 -4.49
CA ALA A 45 31.60 7.66 -4.84
C ALA A 45 31.18 6.18 -5.11
N PRO A 46 31.95 5.35 -5.85
CA PRO A 46 31.58 3.96 -6.08
C PRO A 46 31.63 3.07 -4.82
N HIS A 47 32.45 3.40 -3.83
CA HIS A 47 32.48 2.71 -2.54
C HIS A 47 31.33 3.19 -1.66
N PHE A 48 31.11 4.51 -1.62
CA PHE A 48 30.04 5.12 -0.84
C PHE A 48 28.65 4.66 -1.30
N ARG A 49 28.38 4.60 -2.61
CA ARG A 49 27.10 4.07 -3.12
C ARG A 49 26.88 2.61 -2.70
N SER A 50 27.92 1.78 -2.74
CA SER A 50 27.81 0.35 -2.42
C SER A 50 27.59 0.15 -0.93
N LEU A 51 28.25 0.97 -0.12
CA LEU A 51 28.00 1.05 1.32
C LEU A 51 26.55 1.45 1.62
N LEU A 52 26.01 2.46 0.94
CA LEU A 52 24.62 2.91 1.14
C LEU A 52 23.59 1.84 0.75
N VAL A 53 23.77 1.19 -0.41
CA VAL A 53 22.89 0.09 -0.82
C VAL A 53 22.99 -1.07 0.16
N LEU A 54 24.21 -1.49 0.53
CA LEU A 54 24.41 -2.57 1.50
C LEU A 54 23.80 -2.22 2.87
N ALA A 55 24.03 -1.00 3.36
CA ALA A 55 23.45 -0.51 4.60
C ALA A 55 21.92 -0.52 4.54
N GLY A 56 21.32 -0.07 3.43
CA GLY A 56 19.88 -0.13 3.23
C GLY A 56 19.33 -1.56 3.24
N VAL A 57 19.98 -2.50 2.55
CA VAL A 57 19.60 -3.92 2.56
C VAL A 57 19.69 -4.52 3.96
N LEU A 58 20.83 -4.32 4.65
CA LEU A 58 21.04 -4.80 6.01
C LEU A 58 20.05 -4.17 6.99
N TYR A 59 19.72 -2.90 6.80
CA TYR A 59 18.78 -2.20 7.65
C TYR A 59 17.34 -2.68 7.43
N THR A 60 16.92 -2.99 6.19
CA THR A 60 15.64 -3.66 5.93
C THR A 60 15.55 -5.01 6.64
N LEU A 61 16.63 -5.80 6.61
CA LEU A 61 16.73 -7.05 7.37
C LEU A 61 16.78 -6.80 8.88
N ALA A 62 17.26 -5.64 9.35
CA ALA A 62 17.24 -5.32 10.76
C ALA A 62 15.86 -4.90 11.27
N LEU A 63 14.95 -4.40 10.42
CA LEU A 63 13.64 -3.86 10.85
C LEU A 63 12.84 -4.80 11.77
N PRO A 64 12.75 -6.12 11.54
CA PRO A 64 11.99 -7.01 12.42
C PRO A 64 12.61 -7.21 13.81
N TYR A 65 13.81 -6.66 14.06
CA TYR A 65 14.46 -6.72 15.36
C TYR A 65 13.66 -5.97 16.42
N LYS A 66 13.35 -6.67 17.53
CA LYS A 66 12.53 -6.15 18.64
C LYS A 66 13.02 -4.80 19.19
N GLY A 67 14.33 -4.54 19.18
CA GLY A 67 14.90 -3.28 19.68
C GLY A 67 14.60 -2.04 18.83
N LEU A 68 14.19 -2.20 17.56
CA LEU A 68 13.72 -1.09 16.72
C LEU A 68 12.21 -0.83 16.87
N GLY A 69 11.48 -1.78 17.45
CA GLY A 69 10.06 -1.68 17.73
C GLY A 69 9.77 -1.02 19.08
N ARG A 70 8.52 -0.57 19.23
CA ARG A 70 7.94 -0.09 20.49
C ARG A 70 6.71 -0.93 20.82
N GLY A 71 6.42 -1.10 22.11
CA GLY A 71 5.17 -1.70 22.54
C GLY A 71 4.00 -0.74 22.31
N HIS A 72 2.80 -1.27 22.15
CA HIS A 72 1.61 -0.41 22.04
C HIS A 72 1.37 0.37 23.31
N TYR A 73 0.94 1.61 23.10
CA TYR A 73 0.37 2.47 24.10
C TYR A 73 -0.83 3.17 23.46
N ILE A 74 -1.66 3.78 24.29
CA ILE A 74 -2.82 4.54 23.81
C ILE A 74 -2.53 5.97 24.18
N SER A 75 -2.45 6.83 23.16
CA SER A 75 -2.13 8.24 23.33
C SER A 75 -3.37 9.00 23.78
N GLU A 76 -4.52 8.65 23.20
CA GLU A 76 -5.80 9.27 23.48
C GLU A 76 -6.42 8.76 24.79
N ASN A 77 -6.40 9.61 25.82
CA ASN A 77 -6.90 9.26 27.14
C ASN A 77 -8.42 9.04 27.16
N ALA A 78 -9.16 9.65 26.22
CA ALA A 78 -10.62 9.55 26.17
C ALA A 78 -11.11 8.14 25.77
N LEU A 79 -10.29 7.35 25.06
CA LEU A 79 -10.71 6.04 24.54
C LEU A 79 -11.04 5.03 25.64
N GLN A 80 -10.32 5.04 26.77
CA GLN A 80 -10.58 4.18 27.94
C GLN A 80 -10.96 2.72 27.59
N PRO A 81 -10.18 2.00 26.76
CA PRO A 81 -10.56 0.66 26.30
C PRO A 81 -10.71 -0.32 27.45
N ALA A 82 -11.73 -1.18 27.33
CA ALA A 82 -12.01 -2.24 28.29
C ALA A 82 -12.23 -1.76 29.74
N GLN A 83 -12.60 -0.50 29.93
CA GLN A 83 -12.95 0.04 31.26
C GLN A 83 -14.45 -0.04 31.57
N VAL A 84 -15.28 -0.32 30.57
CA VAL A 84 -16.75 -0.35 30.69
C VAL A 84 -17.24 -1.80 30.75
N ASN A 85 -18.12 -2.09 31.70
CA ASN A 85 -18.87 -3.33 31.73
C ASN A 85 -19.89 -3.36 30.59
N THR A 86 -19.81 -4.39 29.75
CA THR A 86 -20.74 -4.63 28.63
C THR A 86 -22.02 -5.28 29.14
N TYR A 87 -23.17 -4.88 28.59
CA TYR A 87 -24.47 -5.46 28.94
C TYR A 87 -25.03 -6.43 27.87
N TRP A 88 -24.28 -6.62 26.77
CA TRP A 88 -24.57 -7.66 25.77
C TRP A 88 -24.62 -9.04 26.42
N ASN A 89 -25.73 -9.77 26.20
CA ASN A 89 -26.04 -11.03 26.86
C ASN A 89 -26.63 -12.08 25.90
N TRP A 90 -26.93 -13.28 26.41
CA TRP A 90 -27.44 -14.41 25.62
C TRP A 90 -28.82 -14.19 24.99
N ALA A 91 -29.67 -13.31 25.54
CA ALA A 91 -30.94 -12.97 24.91
C ALA A 91 -30.72 -12.15 23.62
N ASP A 92 -29.76 -11.23 23.63
CA ASP A 92 -29.39 -10.48 22.43
C ASP A 92 -28.66 -11.38 21.41
N VAL A 93 -27.90 -12.39 21.88
CA VAL A 93 -27.33 -13.44 21.01
C VAL A 93 -28.43 -14.24 20.30
N HIS A 94 -29.51 -14.59 21.00
CA HIS A 94 -30.64 -15.28 20.38
C HIS A 94 -31.26 -14.46 19.24
N VAL A 95 -31.38 -13.14 19.42
CA VAL A 95 -31.82 -12.22 18.35
C VAL A 95 -30.85 -12.25 17.16
N ALA A 96 -29.53 -12.27 17.41
CA ALA A 96 -28.53 -12.41 16.35
C ALA A 96 -28.65 -13.74 15.60
N ASP A 97 -28.93 -14.85 16.29
CA ASP A 97 -29.17 -16.15 15.64
C ASP A 97 -30.43 -16.16 14.77
N LEU A 98 -31.49 -15.46 15.18
CA LEU A 98 -32.69 -15.29 14.35
C LEU A 98 -32.38 -14.51 13.08
N TYR A 99 -31.69 -13.37 13.19
CA TYR A 99 -31.25 -12.62 12.02
C TYR A 99 -30.29 -13.42 11.13
N ALA A 100 -29.43 -14.27 11.69
CA ALA A 100 -28.55 -15.13 10.89
C ALA A 100 -29.35 -16.14 10.05
N LYS A 101 -30.45 -16.69 10.59
CA LYS A 101 -31.38 -17.53 9.83
C LYS A 101 -32.08 -16.74 8.73
N ASP A 102 -32.48 -15.51 8.99
CA ASP A 102 -33.14 -14.67 7.99
C ASP A 102 -32.18 -14.24 6.88
N VAL A 103 -30.94 -13.86 7.21
CA VAL A 103 -29.90 -13.58 6.22
C VAL A 103 -29.62 -14.80 5.34
N THR A 104 -29.63 -16.02 5.92
CA THR A 104 -29.49 -17.26 5.15
C THR A 104 -30.65 -17.47 4.17
N LYS A 105 -31.87 -17.07 4.54
CA LYS A 105 -33.02 -17.08 3.62
C LYS A 105 -32.88 -16.01 2.53
N TRP A 106 -32.39 -14.82 2.88
CA TRP A 106 -32.18 -13.73 1.93
C TRP A 106 -30.99 -13.98 0.98
N SER A 107 -30.11 -14.93 1.33
CA SER A 107 -29.04 -15.42 0.47
C SER A 107 -29.41 -16.67 -0.33
N ALA A 108 -30.64 -17.17 -0.20
CA ALA A 108 -31.07 -18.37 -0.92
C ALA A 108 -31.11 -18.13 -2.44
N GLU A 109 -30.85 -19.18 -3.21
CA GLU A 109 -30.94 -19.14 -4.67
C GLU A 109 -32.34 -18.70 -5.11
N GLY A 110 -32.40 -17.74 -6.04
CA GLY A 110 -33.65 -17.18 -6.58
C GLY A 110 -34.16 -15.92 -5.88
N VAL A 111 -33.54 -15.47 -4.78
CA VAL A 111 -33.86 -14.16 -4.19
C VAL A 111 -33.19 -13.05 -5.00
N GLU A 112 -34.01 -12.16 -5.58
CA GLU A 112 -33.50 -11.01 -6.32
C GLU A 112 -32.86 -9.97 -5.38
N LEU A 113 -31.91 -9.20 -5.93
CA LEU A 113 -31.19 -8.15 -5.23
C LEU A 113 -32.13 -7.12 -4.55
N GLU A 114 -33.19 -6.71 -5.26
CA GLU A 114 -34.17 -5.77 -4.72
C GLU A 114 -34.95 -6.35 -3.55
N GLN A 115 -35.34 -7.62 -3.63
CA GLN A 115 -36.06 -8.32 -2.57
C GLN A 115 -35.19 -8.49 -1.32
N ARG A 116 -33.92 -8.85 -1.50
CA ARG A 116 -32.93 -8.92 -0.41
C ARG A 116 -32.78 -7.56 0.27
N SER A 117 -32.53 -6.51 -0.52
CA SER A 117 -32.36 -5.15 0.01
C SER A 117 -33.60 -4.68 0.77
N ARG A 118 -34.81 -4.95 0.25
CA ARG A 118 -36.07 -4.62 0.94
C ARG A 118 -36.20 -5.37 2.27
N SER A 119 -35.85 -6.65 2.30
CA SER A 119 -35.90 -7.44 3.54
C SER A 119 -34.97 -6.90 4.63
N ILE A 120 -33.77 -6.44 4.25
CA ILE A 120 -32.82 -5.80 5.19
C ILE A 120 -33.38 -4.44 5.65
N GLN A 121 -33.98 -3.66 4.74
CA GLN A 121 -34.61 -2.40 5.08
C GLN A 121 -35.78 -2.61 6.07
N ASP A 122 -36.65 -3.57 5.80
CA ASP A 122 -37.78 -3.93 6.66
C ASP A 122 -37.32 -4.37 8.05
N ALA A 123 -36.20 -5.08 8.14
CA ALA A 123 -35.60 -5.47 9.42
C ALA A 123 -35.23 -4.25 10.27
N PHE A 124 -34.58 -3.24 9.69
CA PHE A 124 -34.28 -1.99 10.39
C PHE A 124 -35.53 -1.12 10.66
N GLN A 125 -36.52 -1.10 9.75
CA GLN A 125 -37.78 -0.38 9.94
C GLN A 125 -38.62 -0.97 11.07
N THR A 126 -38.61 -2.29 11.22
CA THR A 126 -39.26 -2.99 12.33
C THR A 126 -38.64 -2.58 13.67
N LEU A 127 -37.34 -2.24 13.67
CA LEU A 127 -36.67 -1.64 14.82
C LEU A 127 -37.00 -0.16 15.00
N GLY A 128 -37.81 0.46 14.14
CA GLY A 128 -38.18 1.87 14.19
C GLY A 128 -37.03 2.83 13.89
N LEU A 129 -36.02 2.38 13.13
CA LEU A 129 -34.91 3.22 12.69
C LEU A 129 -35.23 3.87 11.34
N SER A 130 -34.71 5.09 11.11
CA SER A 130 -34.76 5.73 9.80
C SER A 130 -33.85 4.98 8.84
N THR A 131 -34.41 4.46 7.75
CA THR A 131 -33.73 3.57 6.82
C THR A 131 -33.84 4.05 5.39
N ALA A 132 -32.80 3.78 4.61
CA ALA A 132 -32.77 4.10 3.21
C ALA A 132 -31.98 3.06 2.42
N GLN A 133 -32.28 3.00 1.13
CA GLN A 133 -31.56 2.21 0.16
C GLN A 133 -30.87 3.13 -0.82
N GLN A 134 -29.73 2.69 -1.36
CA GLN A 134 -28.99 3.40 -2.39
C GLN A 134 -28.63 2.42 -3.49
N LYS A 135 -29.20 2.60 -4.67
CA LYS A 135 -28.78 1.87 -5.87
C LYS A 135 -27.51 2.52 -6.42
N TYR A 136 -26.56 1.68 -6.82
CA TYR A 136 -25.33 2.13 -7.46
C TYR A 136 -24.97 1.26 -8.66
N SER A 137 -24.26 1.85 -9.61
CA SER A 137 -23.67 1.14 -10.75
C SER A 137 -22.34 1.79 -11.15
N PHE A 138 -21.29 0.97 -11.19
CA PHE A 138 -19.97 1.32 -11.71
C PHE A 138 -19.85 0.86 -13.15
N GLU A 139 -19.47 1.76 -14.05
CA GLU A 139 -19.06 1.44 -15.42
C GLU A 139 -17.58 1.02 -15.42
N LEU A 140 -17.28 -0.21 -15.83
CA LEU A 140 -15.96 -0.85 -15.74
C LEU A 140 -15.21 -0.90 -17.08
N GLY A 141 -15.79 -0.34 -18.14
CA GLY A 141 -15.24 -0.37 -19.49
C GLY A 141 -16.31 -0.62 -20.56
N SER A 142 -15.86 -1.10 -21.73
CA SER A 142 -16.56 -1.03 -23.03
C SER A 142 -17.96 -1.66 -23.13
N ASN A 143 -18.51 -2.28 -22.07
CA ASN A 143 -19.92 -2.69 -21.89
C ASN A 143 -20.20 -3.35 -20.51
N ALA A 144 -19.27 -3.32 -19.56
CA ALA A 144 -19.41 -4.00 -18.28
C ALA A 144 -19.78 -3.05 -17.16
N SER A 145 -20.65 -3.50 -16.26
CA SER A 145 -20.98 -2.75 -15.06
C SER A 145 -21.13 -3.65 -13.85
N VAL A 146 -20.71 -3.15 -12.70
CA VAL A 146 -21.00 -3.77 -11.40
C VAL A 146 -22.01 -2.88 -10.70
N SER A 147 -23.16 -3.44 -10.36
CA SER A 147 -24.25 -2.74 -9.69
C SER A 147 -24.64 -3.47 -8.42
N GLY A 148 -25.23 -2.72 -7.49
CA GLY A 148 -25.64 -3.23 -6.19
C GLY A 148 -26.62 -2.28 -5.51
N ILE A 149 -27.17 -2.72 -4.37
CA ILE A 149 -28.04 -1.89 -3.54
C ILE A 149 -27.57 -1.91 -2.10
N ASN A 150 -27.04 -0.79 -1.64
CA ASN A 150 -26.68 -0.61 -0.24
C ASN A 150 -27.93 -0.34 0.59
N THR A 151 -27.99 -0.89 1.80
CA THR A 151 -29.03 -0.58 2.78
C THR A 151 -28.37 -0.02 4.03
N TYR A 152 -28.88 1.12 4.52
CA TYR A 152 -28.34 1.74 5.71
C TYR A 152 -29.44 2.33 6.59
N ALA A 153 -29.13 2.46 7.87
CA ALA A 153 -30.01 3.01 8.89
C ALA A 153 -29.24 3.97 9.80
N ILE A 154 -29.93 4.98 10.34
CA ILE A 154 -29.33 5.95 11.28
C ILE A 154 -30.05 5.84 12.62
N LEU A 155 -29.27 5.64 13.69
CA LEU A 155 -29.70 5.81 15.07
C LEU A 155 -29.20 7.18 15.57
N PRO A 156 -30.08 8.18 15.71
CA PRO A 156 -29.69 9.47 16.25
C PRO A 156 -29.29 9.35 17.72
N ALA A 157 -28.25 10.07 18.11
CA ALA A 157 -27.80 10.14 19.49
C ALA A 157 -28.87 10.82 20.37
N PRO A 158 -29.31 10.22 21.48
CA PRO A 158 -30.44 10.74 22.25
C PRO A 158 -30.23 12.10 22.93
N LYS A 159 -28.98 12.58 23.04
CA LYS A 159 -28.61 13.75 23.86
C LYS A 159 -27.82 14.82 23.10
N THR A 160 -27.67 14.69 21.78
CA THR A 160 -26.81 15.57 20.97
C THR A 160 -27.45 15.86 19.62
N ASP A 161 -27.04 16.95 18.97
CA ASP A 161 -27.66 17.47 17.75
C ASP A 161 -27.26 16.74 16.45
N GLY A 162 -26.74 15.50 16.55
CA GLY A 162 -26.30 14.71 15.38
C GLY A 162 -25.11 15.32 14.62
N ALA A 163 -24.32 16.17 15.27
CA ALA A 163 -23.17 16.85 14.64
C ALA A 163 -21.98 15.92 14.33
N GLU A 164 -22.00 14.68 14.82
CA GLU A 164 -20.90 13.72 14.73
C GLU A 164 -21.48 12.32 14.58
N SER A 165 -20.82 11.48 13.79
CA SER A 165 -21.28 10.10 13.58
C SER A 165 -20.14 9.07 13.60
N ILE A 166 -20.53 7.83 13.90
CA ILE A 166 -19.68 6.63 13.82
C ILE A 166 -20.42 5.56 13.03
N VAL A 167 -19.69 4.74 12.27
CA VAL A 167 -20.27 3.73 11.38
C VAL A 167 -20.03 2.32 11.94
N LEU A 168 -21.09 1.53 12.03
CA LEU A 168 -21.02 0.08 12.16
C LEU A 168 -21.45 -0.53 10.83
N SER A 169 -20.53 -1.20 10.13
CA SER A 169 -20.83 -1.77 8.83
C SER A 169 -20.59 -3.28 8.75
N ALA A 170 -21.25 -3.92 7.79
CA ALA A 170 -20.90 -5.24 7.32
C ALA A 170 -21.11 -5.28 5.80
N SER A 171 -20.12 -5.76 5.07
CA SER A 171 -20.29 -6.08 3.64
C SER A 171 -21.12 -7.35 3.49
N TRP A 172 -21.95 -7.42 2.45
CA TRP A 172 -22.76 -8.61 2.16
C TRP A 172 -21.88 -9.81 1.85
N LEU A 173 -20.81 -9.61 1.08
CA LEU A 173 -19.80 -10.63 0.82
C LEU A 173 -18.65 -10.52 1.83
N SER A 174 -18.02 -11.66 2.10
CA SER A 174 -16.87 -11.80 2.98
C SER A 174 -15.56 -11.79 2.21
N ARG A 175 -14.45 -11.59 2.93
CA ARG A 175 -13.10 -11.94 2.48
C ARG A 175 -12.89 -13.45 2.38
N ALA A 176 -13.65 -14.26 3.13
CA ALA A 176 -13.55 -15.71 3.07
C ALA A 176 -14.06 -16.25 1.74
N MET A 177 -13.33 -17.19 1.16
CA MET A 177 -13.72 -17.90 -0.06
C MET A 177 -14.38 -19.24 0.31
N ASP A 178 -15.29 -19.71 -0.54
CA ASP A 178 -15.82 -21.07 -0.51
C ASP A 178 -14.90 -22.06 -1.24
N ASP A 179 -15.28 -23.33 -1.24
CA ASP A 179 -14.51 -24.41 -1.89
C ASP A 179 -14.46 -24.26 -3.42
N GLU A 180 -15.37 -23.48 -4.01
CA GLU A 180 -15.46 -23.18 -5.44
C GLU A 180 -14.61 -21.95 -5.82
N GLY A 181 -14.11 -21.21 -4.81
CA GLY A 181 -13.31 -20.02 -4.98
C GLY A 181 -14.11 -18.72 -5.14
N ASN A 182 -15.41 -18.74 -4.85
CA ASN A 182 -16.25 -17.55 -4.76
C ASN A 182 -16.27 -16.99 -3.34
N ARG A 183 -16.62 -15.71 -3.20
CA ARG A 183 -16.73 -15.08 -1.86
C ARG A 183 -17.95 -15.62 -1.13
N ARG A 184 -17.75 -16.01 0.12
CA ARG A 184 -18.84 -16.43 1.01
C ARG A 184 -19.71 -15.24 1.39
N VAL A 185 -20.99 -15.50 1.66
CA VAL A 185 -21.89 -14.51 2.26
C VAL A 185 -21.48 -14.28 3.72
N ASN A 186 -21.44 -13.01 4.12
CA ASN A 186 -21.11 -12.58 5.48
C ASN A 186 -22.33 -12.70 6.41
N THR A 187 -22.88 -13.90 6.52
CA THR A 187 -24.18 -14.15 7.15
C THR A 187 -24.22 -13.65 8.59
N ARG A 188 -23.19 -13.96 9.38
CA ARG A 188 -23.15 -13.57 10.79
C ARG A 188 -22.70 -12.13 11.00
N GLY A 189 -21.85 -11.58 10.13
CA GLY A 189 -21.51 -10.15 10.16
C GLY A 189 -22.75 -9.27 9.95
N VAL A 190 -23.57 -9.57 8.95
CA VAL A 190 -24.83 -8.83 8.74
C VAL A 190 -25.80 -9.03 9.90
N ALA A 191 -25.94 -10.27 10.40
CA ALA A 191 -26.85 -10.58 11.49
C ALA A 191 -26.50 -9.87 12.81
N ILE A 192 -25.20 -9.80 13.17
CA ILE A 192 -24.78 -9.11 14.39
C ILE A 192 -24.96 -7.60 14.27
N VAL A 193 -24.80 -7.00 13.08
CA VAL A 193 -25.10 -5.57 12.87
C VAL A 193 -26.59 -5.30 13.14
N LEU A 194 -27.50 -6.13 12.60
CA LEU A 194 -28.94 -6.00 12.85
C LEU A 194 -29.30 -6.20 14.33
N ALA A 195 -28.70 -7.19 14.99
CA ALA A 195 -28.92 -7.44 16.41
C ALA A 195 -28.35 -6.32 17.29
N LEU A 196 -27.19 -5.76 16.95
CA LEU A 196 -26.60 -4.62 17.63
C LEU A 196 -27.41 -3.35 17.40
N ALA A 197 -28.05 -3.17 16.25
CA ALA A 197 -28.98 -2.06 16.03
C ALA A 197 -30.18 -2.14 16.99
N ASN A 198 -30.76 -3.33 17.16
CA ASN A 198 -31.80 -3.57 18.15
C ASN A 198 -31.32 -3.30 19.58
N TYR A 199 -30.09 -3.72 19.90
CA TYR A 199 -29.50 -3.55 21.22
C TYR A 199 -29.14 -2.08 21.52
N PHE A 200 -28.44 -1.38 20.63
CA PHE A 200 -27.99 0.00 20.81
C PHE A 200 -29.16 0.96 20.95
N LYS A 201 -30.28 0.71 20.26
CA LYS A 201 -31.51 1.50 20.41
C LYS A 201 -32.05 1.50 21.85
N LYS A 202 -31.85 0.42 22.62
CA LYS A 202 -32.36 0.29 24.00
C LYS A 202 -31.63 1.20 24.99
N TYR A 203 -30.45 1.72 24.65
CA TYR A 203 -29.62 2.51 25.56
C TYR A 203 -29.47 3.95 25.11
N SER A 204 -29.40 4.87 26.09
CA SER A 204 -29.28 6.31 25.86
C SER A 204 -27.89 6.89 26.16
N MET A 205 -26.85 6.05 26.10
CA MET A 205 -25.47 6.48 26.38
C MET A 205 -24.74 7.10 25.18
N TRP A 206 -25.33 7.03 23.98
CA TRP A 206 -24.68 7.49 22.76
C TRP A 206 -24.68 9.01 22.66
N SER A 207 -23.52 9.57 22.36
CA SER A 207 -23.26 11.00 22.12
C SER A 207 -22.89 11.29 20.67
N LYS A 208 -22.86 10.27 19.81
CA LYS A 208 -22.64 10.35 18.36
C LYS A 208 -23.70 9.53 17.66
N ASP A 209 -24.14 10.00 16.51
CA ASP A 209 -25.08 9.26 15.68
C ASP A 209 -24.41 7.97 15.19
N ILE A 210 -25.15 6.86 15.23
CA ILE A 210 -24.64 5.57 14.77
C ILE A 210 -25.28 5.25 13.43
N ILE A 211 -24.43 5.13 12.41
CA ILE A 211 -24.85 4.69 11.08
C ILE A 211 -24.62 3.18 10.99
N PHE A 212 -25.68 2.43 10.74
CA PHE A 212 -25.60 1.01 10.40
C PHE A 212 -25.59 0.88 8.88
N LEU A 213 -24.52 0.31 8.31
CA LEU A 213 -24.37 0.16 6.86
C LEU A 213 -24.21 -1.31 6.48
N ILE A 214 -25.16 -1.84 5.71
CA ILE A 214 -25.02 -3.11 5.02
C ILE A 214 -24.70 -2.82 3.56
N SER A 215 -23.41 -2.85 3.22
CA SER A 215 -22.95 -2.56 1.87
C SER A 215 -23.06 -3.80 0.99
N ASP A 216 -23.52 -3.64 -0.23
CA ASP A 216 -23.53 -4.72 -1.20
C ASP A 216 -22.13 -4.99 -1.77
N GLY A 217 -21.93 -6.18 -2.33
CA GLY A 217 -20.62 -6.66 -2.74
C GLY A 217 -19.66 -6.83 -1.57
N TYR A 218 -18.37 -6.60 -1.82
CA TYR A 218 -17.34 -6.57 -0.79
C TYR A 218 -16.96 -5.12 -0.48
N SER A 219 -16.19 -4.45 -1.34
CA SER A 219 -15.76 -3.05 -1.14
C SER A 219 -16.52 -2.05 -2.02
N GLU A 220 -17.16 -2.51 -3.09
CA GLU A 220 -17.78 -1.67 -4.12
C GLU A 220 -18.97 -0.88 -3.55
N GLY A 221 -19.83 -1.54 -2.78
CA GLY A 221 -20.97 -0.88 -2.15
C GLY A 221 -20.54 0.17 -1.14
N ALA A 222 -19.53 -0.12 -0.32
CA ALA A 222 -19.00 0.84 0.65
C ALA A 222 -18.41 2.08 -0.04
N GLN A 223 -17.65 1.88 -1.13
CA GLN A 223 -17.10 2.97 -1.93
C GLN A 223 -18.20 3.86 -2.54
N ALA A 224 -19.23 3.27 -3.14
CA ALA A 224 -20.35 4.01 -3.71
C ALA A 224 -21.14 4.79 -2.66
N TRP A 225 -21.35 4.21 -1.48
CA TRP A 225 -22.03 4.89 -0.38
C TRP A 225 -21.23 6.09 0.13
N LEU A 226 -19.93 5.92 0.33
CA LEU A 226 -19.05 7.00 0.79
C LEU A 226 -18.89 8.13 -0.23
N ASP A 227 -18.77 7.81 -1.53
CA ASP A 227 -18.71 8.82 -2.59
C ASP A 227 -19.97 9.69 -2.59
N SER A 228 -21.16 9.09 -2.43
CA SER A 228 -22.39 9.86 -2.29
C SER A 228 -22.50 10.63 -0.96
N TYR A 229 -22.05 10.05 0.17
CA TYR A 229 -22.08 10.70 1.49
C TYR A 229 -21.22 11.97 1.53
N HIS A 230 -20.08 11.96 0.85
CA HIS A 230 -19.15 13.09 0.79
C HIS A 230 -19.32 13.95 -0.47
N ALA A 231 -20.37 13.73 -1.27
CA ALA A 231 -20.62 14.41 -2.53
C ALA A 231 -19.41 14.40 -3.50
N PHE A 232 -18.65 13.30 -3.49
CA PHE A 232 -17.53 13.09 -4.40
C PHE A 232 -18.03 12.40 -5.67
N GLY A 233 -17.91 13.09 -6.82
CA GLY A 233 -18.30 12.53 -8.11
C GLY A 233 -17.16 11.77 -8.77
N GLN A 234 -17.30 10.44 -8.90
CA GLN A 234 -16.50 9.66 -9.86
C GLN A 234 -17.22 9.62 -11.21
N SER A 235 -16.49 9.78 -12.31
CA SER A 235 -17.09 9.88 -13.65
C SER A 235 -17.78 8.61 -14.13
N ASN A 236 -17.37 7.45 -13.60
CA ASN A 236 -17.89 6.13 -13.96
C ASN A 236 -18.88 5.57 -12.92
N LEU A 237 -19.22 6.34 -11.89
CA LEU A 237 -20.15 5.93 -10.83
C LEU A 237 -21.50 6.64 -11.03
N ARG A 238 -22.57 5.85 -11.11
CA ARG A 238 -23.94 6.33 -11.07
C ARG A 238 -24.59 5.87 -9.78
N THR A 239 -25.09 6.82 -8.97
CA THR A 239 -25.70 6.54 -7.66
C THR A 239 -26.97 7.33 -7.48
N ASP A 240 -27.94 6.73 -6.80
CA ASP A 240 -29.06 7.49 -6.24
C ASP A 240 -28.58 8.44 -5.12
N PRO A 241 -29.16 9.64 -4.98
CA PRO A 241 -28.81 10.55 -3.90
C PRO A 241 -29.20 9.94 -2.55
N LEU A 242 -28.35 10.14 -1.53
CA LEU A 242 -28.65 9.68 -0.17
C LEU A 242 -29.80 10.50 0.43
N THR A 243 -30.90 9.82 0.77
CA THR A 243 -32.07 10.44 1.40
C THR A 243 -31.86 10.74 2.87
N LEU A 244 -30.97 9.99 3.54
CA LEU A 244 -30.62 10.15 4.94
C LEU A 244 -29.13 10.45 5.05
N THR A 245 -28.79 11.54 5.71
CA THR A 245 -27.41 11.92 6.04
C THR A 245 -27.37 12.49 7.45
N THR A 246 -26.21 12.41 8.10
CA THR A 246 -25.98 12.97 9.45
C THR A 246 -24.63 13.70 9.46
N GLY A 247 -24.14 14.09 10.63
CA GLY A 247 -22.87 14.75 10.82
C GLY A 247 -21.67 13.95 10.28
N PRO A 248 -20.49 14.59 10.19
CA PRO A 248 -19.25 13.96 9.75
C PRO A 248 -18.96 12.65 10.49
N ILE A 249 -18.53 11.65 9.72
CA ILE A 249 -18.10 10.35 10.22
C ILE A 249 -16.70 10.47 10.82
N TRP A 250 -16.51 9.98 12.03
CA TRP A 250 -15.22 10.02 12.74
C TRP A 250 -14.46 8.71 12.64
N ALA A 251 -15.17 7.59 12.80
CA ALA A 251 -14.59 6.26 12.78
C ALA A 251 -15.59 5.25 12.22
N ALA A 252 -15.08 4.19 11.61
CA ALA A 252 -15.88 3.08 11.12
C ALA A 252 -15.36 1.73 11.62
N LEU A 253 -16.27 0.88 12.09
CA LEU A 253 -15.99 -0.52 12.39
C LEU A 253 -16.74 -1.38 11.40
N ASN A 254 -16.00 -2.13 10.58
CA ASN A 254 -16.57 -3.10 9.66
C ASN A 254 -16.46 -4.52 10.25
N LEU A 255 -17.51 -5.33 10.07
CA LEU A 255 -17.57 -6.70 10.57
C LEU A 255 -17.59 -7.68 9.41
N ASP A 256 -16.64 -8.60 9.40
CA ASP A 256 -16.59 -9.69 8.44
C ASP A 256 -16.53 -11.03 9.18
N TYR A 257 -17.68 -11.65 9.34
CA TYR A 257 -17.89 -12.87 10.11
C TYR A 257 -18.82 -13.83 9.34
N PRO A 258 -18.29 -14.66 8.44
CA PRO A 258 -19.10 -15.50 7.56
C PRO A 258 -19.48 -16.87 8.16
N HIS A 259 -18.82 -17.35 9.22
CA HIS A 259 -18.94 -18.73 9.73
C HIS A 259 -19.65 -18.84 11.09
N HIS A 260 -20.05 -20.05 11.49
CA HIS A 260 -20.71 -20.31 12.78
C HIS A 260 -19.85 -20.02 14.01
N SER A 261 -18.54 -20.13 13.88
CA SER A 261 -17.59 -19.85 14.95
C SER A 261 -16.32 -19.32 14.34
N PHE A 262 -15.46 -18.75 15.19
CA PHE A 262 -14.15 -18.29 14.78
C PHE A 262 -13.10 -18.56 15.86
N SER A 263 -11.85 -18.66 15.44
CA SER A 263 -10.70 -18.87 16.34
C SER A 263 -10.03 -17.55 16.70
N HIS A 264 -9.88 -16.65 15.72
CA HIS A 264 -9.12 -15.41 15.85
C HIS A 264 -9.81 -14.26 15.10
N ILE A 265 -9.50 -13.04 15.51
CA ILE A 265 -9.83 -11.83 14.72
C ILE A 265 -8.58 -11.26 14.07
N GLU A 266 -8.69 -10.99 12.77
CA GLU A 266 -7.68 -10.30 11.99
C GLU A 266 -8.12 -8.87 11.64
N GLY A 267 -7.17 -7.92 11.71
CA GLY A 267 -7.38 -6.51 11.41
C GLY A 267 -6.74 -6.03 10.10
N ALA A 268 -7.28 -4.93 9.57
CA ALA A 268 -6.85 -4.05 8.46
C ALA A 268 -5.93 -4.65 7.37
N ASN A 269 -6.47 -4.86 6.16
CA ASN A 269 -5.74 -5.38 5.00
C ASN A 269 -5.00 -4.28 4.20
N GLY A 270 -3.93 -3.72 4.77
CA GLY A 270 -2.95 -2.92 4.00
C GLY A 270 -3.08 -1.40 4.08
N HIS A 271 -4.23 -0.85 4.47
CA HIS A 271 -4.33 0.54 4.94
C HIS A 271 -4.44 0.54 6.46
N LEU A 272 -3.45 1.11 7.14
CA LEU A 272 -3.41 1.13 8.60
C LEU A 272 -4.09 2.40 9.11
N PRO A 273 -5.23 2.29 9.83
CA PRO A 273 -5.84 3.45 10.48
C PRO A 273 -4.98 3.95 11.62
N ASN A 274 -5.42 4.99 12.30
CA ASN A 274 -4.79 5.48 13.51
C ASN A 274 -4.46 4.34 14.49
N LEU A 275 -3.21 4.31 14.96
CA LEU A 275 -2.69 3.26 15.82
C LEU A 275 -3.51 3.07 17.10
N ASP A 276 -4.04 4.15 17.69
CA ASP A 276 -4.84 4.06 18.92
C ASP A 276 -6.15 3.30 18.68
N PHE A 277 -6.73 3.35 17.48
CA PHE A 277 -7.94 2.60 17.17
C PHE A 277 -7.65 1.09 17.14
N ILE A 278 -6.58 0.67 16.46
CA ILE A 278 -6.15 -0.74 16.45
C ILE A 278 -5.80 -1.21 17.86
N ASN A 279 -5.06 -0.40 18.63
CA ASN A 279 -4.65 -0.76 19.98
C ASN A 279 -5.86 -0.92 20.92
N THR A 280 -6.83 -0.02 20.80
CA THR A 280 -8.10 -0.06 21.53
C THR A 280 -8.85 -1.34 21.20
N ALA A 281 -9.03 -1.65 19.92
CA ALA A 281 -9.70 -2.88 19.49
C ALA A 281 -8.96 -4.14 19.98
N SER A 282 -7.64 -4.21 19.79
CA SER A 282 -6.82 -5.34 20.22
C SER A 282 -6.89 -5.57 21.74
N ARG A 283 -6.80 -4.50 22.53
CA ARG A 283 -6.91 -4.56 23.99
C ARG A 283 -8.29 -5.03 24.44
N ILE A 284 -9.36 -4.57 23.79
CA ILE A 284 -10.74 -4.98 24.09
C ILE A 284 -10.95 -6.45 23.74
N LEU A 285 -10.48 -6.89 22.58
CA LEU A 285 -10.59 -8.28 22.14
C LEU A 285 -9.87 -9.23 23.12
N ASN A 286 -8.65 -8.88 23.52
CA ASN A 286 -7.90 -9.63 24.51
C ASN A 286 -8.62 -9.64 25.88
N HIS A 287 -9.26 -8.54 26.29
CA HIS A 287 -10.03 -8.47 27.54
C HIS A 287 -11.25 -9.40 27.53
N VAL A 288 -11.94 -9.52 26.39
CA VAL A 288 -13.07 -10.45 26.20
C VAL A 288 -12.58 -11.90 25.99
N GLY A 289 -11.26 -12.11 25.88
CA GLY A 289 -10.66 -13.42 25.67
C GLY A 289 -10.66 -13.90 24.22
N ILE A 290 -10.87 -13.01 23.25
CA ILE A 290 -10.74 -13.29 21.82
C ILE A 290 -9.29 -13.06 21.39
N PRO A 291 -8.56 -14.09 20.95
CA PRO A 291 -7.20 -13.92 20.46
C PRO A 291 -7.20 -13.15 19.13
N THR A 292 -6.28 -12.20 19.01
CA THR A 292 -6.08 -11.41 17.78
C THR A 292 -4.89 -11.94 16.99
N LEU A 293 -4.99 -11.85 15.67
CA LEU A 293 -3.91 -12.19 14.75
C LEU A 293 -3.67 -11.04 13.78
N LEU A 294 -2.42 -10.93 13.35
CA LEU A 294 -2.00 -9.99 12.33
C LEU A 294 -1.72 -10.79 11.03
N HIS A 295 -2.48 -10.53 9.96
CA HIS A 295 -2.26 -11.06 8.60
C HIS A 295 -2.35 -12.59 8.38
N SER A 296 -3.42 -13.23 8.87
CA SER A 296 -3.88 -14.61 8.54
C SER A 296 -2.86 -15.75 8.66
N HIS A 297 -1.82 -15.56 9.48
CA HIS A 297 -0.77 -16.55 9.62
C HIS A 297 -0.64 -17.01 11.06
N GLU A 298 -0.93 -18.30 11.27
CA GLU A 298 -0.60 -18.92 12.54
C GLU A 298 0.91 -18.79 12.81
N PRO A 299 1.30 -18.41 14.04
CA PRO A 299 2.69 -18.37 14.44
C PRO A 299 3.40 -19.72 14.28
N SER A 300 2.68 -20.83 14.15
CA SER A 300 3.25 -22.17 13.98
C SER A 300 3.92 -22.41 12.62
N ASN A 301 3.53 -21.69 11.55
CA ASN A 301 3.83 -22.10 10.18
C ASN A 301 5.05 -21.40 9.56
N LEU A 302 6.27 -21.74 10.00
CA LEU A 302 7.49 -21.30 9.31
C LEU A 302 7.66 -21.99 7.93
N PRO A 303 8.28 -21.33 6.93
CA PRO A 303 8.66 -21.94 5.66
C PRO A 303 9.44 -23.24 5.87
N ALA A 304 9.12 -24.28 5.08
CA ALA A 304 9.68 -25.63 5.27
C ALA A 304 11.23 -25.64 5.31
N PHE A 305 11.89 -24.84 4.46
CA PHE A 305 13.36 -24.77 4.42
C PHE A 305 13.99 -24.22 5.71
N LEU A 306 13.28 -23.34 6.44
CA LEU A 306 13.77 -22.79 7.71
C LEU A 306 13.61 -23.77 8.87
N ARG A 307 12.65 -24.72 8.80
CA ARG A 307 12.39 -25.68 9.88
C ARG A 307 13.57 -26.62 10.16
N TYR A 308 14.42 -26.86 9.17
CA TYR A 308 15.58 -27.76 9.27
C TYR A 308 16.83 -27.09 9.87
N LEU A 309 16.81 -25.79 10.13
CA LEU A 309 17.96 -25.05 10.63
C LEU A 309 17.99 -25.07 12.17
N PRO A 310 19.07 -25.53 12.82
CA PRO A 310 19.10 -25.75 14.27
C PRO A 310 18.91 -24.46 15.08
N PHE A 311 19.32 -23.32 14.53
CA PHE A 311 19.19 -22.01 15.19
C PHE A 311 17.77 -21.42 15.14
N VAL A 312 16.85 -21.98 14.34
CA VAL A 312 15.46 -21.48 14.24
C VAL A 312 14.63 -21.82 15.48
N ASN A 313 15.11 -22.74 16.31
CA ASN A 313 14.45 -23.11 17.56
C ASN A 313 14.73 -22.15 18.71
N TYR A 314 15.69 -21.21 18.57
CA TYR A 314 15.90 -20.17 19.58
C TYR A 314 14.71 -19.20 19.61
N PRO A 315 14.20 -18.83 20.80
CA PRO A 315 13.00 -18.02 20.94
C PRO A 315 13.14 -16.64 20.28
N GLU A 316 14.32 -16.01 20.37
CA GLU A 316 14.60 -14.70 19.76
C GLU A 316 14.50 -14.76 18.24
N VAL A 317 14.99 -15.85 17.63
CA VAL A 317 14.95 -16.07 16.18
C VAL A 317 13.51 -16.29 15.73
N ARG A 318 12.71 -17.04 16.50
CA ARG A 318 11.27 -17.19 16.21
C ARG A 318 10.54 -15.86 16.26
N THR A 319 10.76 -15.06 17.31
CA THR A 319 10.16 -13.72 17.41
C THR A 319 10.55 -12.84 16.22
N TYR A 320 11.83 -12.84 15.83
CA TYR A 320 12.29 -12.12 14.65
C TYR A 320 11.63 -12.63 13.36
N LEU A 321 11.52 -13.95 13.17
CA LEU A 321 10.91 -14.54 11.97
C LEU A 321 9.41 -14.24 11.88
N HIS A 322 8.69 -14.25 13.01
CA HIS A 322 7.29 -13.81 13.06
C HIS A 322 7.16 -12.33 12.70
N ALA A 323 7.97 -11.47 13.31
CA ALA A 323 8.00 -10.05 13.00
C ALA A 323 8.35 -9.80 11.53
N ALA A 324 9.30 -10.55 10.98
CA ALA A 324 9.73 -10.43 9.60
C ALA A 324 8.61 -10.83 8.65
N ARG A 325 7.92 -11.94 8.93
CA ARG A 325 6.78 -12.39 8.13
C ARG A 325 5.65 -11.37 8.13
N ASN A 326 5.27 -10.85 9.29
CA ASN A 326 4.24 -9.83 9.42
C ASN A 326 4.62 -8.57 8.64
N LEU A 327 5.86 -8.12 8.81
CA LEU A 327 6.40 -6.98 8.08
C LEU A 327 6.36 -7.23 6.57
N PHE A 328 6.89 -8.35 6.07
CA PHE A 328 6.87 -8.65 4.63
C PHE A 328 5.46 -8.79 4.06
N CYS A 329 4.52 -9.34 4.82
CA CYS A 329 3.12 -9.41 4.42
C CYS A 329 2.53 -7.99 4.30
N GLN A 330 2.76 -7.11 5.28
CA GLN A 330 2.36 -5.70 5.21
C GLN A 330 3.02 -4.96 4.05
N LEU A 331 4.30 -5.22 3.78
CA LEU A 331 4.98 -4.63 2.62
C LEU A 331 4.39 -5.11 1.31
N ALA A 332 4.03 -6.39 1.20
CA ALA A 332 3.42 -6.95 0.01
C ALA A 332 2.01 -6.39 -0.22
N LEU A 333 1.16 -6.37 0.82
CA LEU A 333 -0.18 -5.79 0.76
C LEU A 333 -0.13 -4.28 0.47
N GLY A 334 0.83 -3.57 1.07
CA GLY A 334 1.07 -2.15 0.78
C GLY A 334 1.57 -1.93 -0.65
N ALA A 335 2.49 -2.75 -1.15
CA ALA A 335 3.03 -2.65 -2.51
C ALA A 335 1.97 -2.95 -3.59
N ASP A 336 1.03 -3.84 -3.28
CA ASP A 336 -0.10 -4.17 -4.16
C ASP A 336 -1.03 -2.97 -4.35
N GLY A 337 -1.17 -2.11 -3.33
CA GLY A 337 -1.81 -0.79 -3.41
C GLY A 337 -3.32 -0.79 -3.67
N ARG A 338 -3.95 -1.98 -3.67
CA ARG A 338 -5.40 -2.18 -3.81
C ARG A 338 -6.16 -1.87 -2.52
N VAL A 339 -7.43 -1.53 -2.68
CA VAL A 339 -8.41 -1.42 -1.60
C VAL A 339 -8.91 -2.83 -1.24
N ASN A 340 -8.19 -3.53 -0.37
CA ASN A 340 -8.42 -4.95 -0.03
C ASN A 340 -9.60 -5.22 0.93
N GLY A 341 -10.47 -4.25 1.17
CA GLY A 341 -11.62 -4.40 2.06
C GLY A 341 -12.49 -3.15 2.20
N PRO A 342 -13.69 -3.27 2.80
CA PRO A 342 -14.57 -2.14 3.04
C PRO A 342 -13.89 -1.05 3.88
N GLU A 343 -13.06 -1.42 4.85
CA GLU A 343 -12.35 -0.47 5.72
C GLU A 343 -11.40 0.46 4.95
N ALA A 344 -10.82 -0.03 3.86
CA ALA A 344 -9.85 0.75 3.10
C ALA A 344 -10.54 1.86 2.26
N THR A 345 -11.84 1.75 1.98
CA THR A 345 -12.61 2.78 1.25
C THR A 345 -12.75 4.08 2.05
N PHE A 346 -12.83 3.97 3.39
CA PHE A 346 -12.92 5.10 4.32
C PHE A 346 -11.66 5.98 4.34
N GLY A 347 -10.49 5.40 4.04
CA GLY A 347 -9.20 6.11 4.06
C GLY A 347 -9.17 7.30 3.09
N LYS A 348 -9.86 7.21 1.94
CA LYS A 348 -9.99 8.31 0.96
C LYS A 348 -10.58 9.59 1.56
N TYR A 349 -11.46 9.45 2.55
CA TYR A 349 -12.16 10.57 3.21
C TYR A 349 -11.55 10.93 4.57
N ARG A 350 -10.37 10.40 4.89
CA ARG A 350 -9.70 10.58 6.20
C ARG A 350 -10.57 10.13 7.37
N ILE A 351 -11.28 9.02 7.18
CA ILE A 351 -12.02 8.33 8.23
C ILE A 351 -11.20 7.11 8.64
N ASP A 352 -10.90 7.00 9.92
CA ASP A 352 -10.19 5.84 10.47
C ASP A 352 -11.15 4.65 10.56
N ALA A 353 -10.80 3.56 9.90
CA ALA A 353 -11.64 2.37 9.84
C ALA A 353 -10.85 1.09 10.08
N ILE A 354 -11.44 0.15 10.82
CA ILE A 354 -10.92 -1.22 10.97
C ILE A 354 -11.98 -2.23 10.54
N THR A 355 -11.54 -3.34 9.96
CA THR A 355 -12.37 -4.55 9.82
C THR A 355 -11.99 -5.54 10.91
N MET A 356 -12.98 -6.11 11.59
CA MET A 356 -12.83 -7.31 12.42
C MET A 356 -13.21 -8.52 11.58
N PHE A 357 -12.21 -9.21 11.04
CA PHE A 357 -12.42 -10.45 10.28
C PHE A 357 -12.33 -11.66 11.22
N GLY A 358 -13.45 -12.34 11.44
CA GLY A 358 -13.52 -13.58 12.20
C GLY A 358 -13.07 -14.77 11.34
N LEU A 359 -11.86 -15.28 11.61
CA LEU A 359 -11.31 -16.41 10.85
C LEU A 359 -12.19 -17.66 11.03
N PRO A 360 -12.80 -18.20 9.95
CA PRO A 360 -13.68 -19.35 10.05
C PRO A 360 -13.03 -20.55 10.74
N ALA A 361 -13.63 -21.00 11.83
CA ALA A 361 -13.19 -22.18 12.56
C ALA A 361 -14.37 -22.77 13.35
N GLU A 362 -14.20 -23.98 13.88
CA GLU A 362 -15.09 -24.56 14.90
C GLU A 362 -14.79 -24.01 16.32
N GLY A 363 -14.08 -22.87 16.38
CA GLY A 363 -13.52 -22.30 17.60
C GLY A 363 -14.57 -21.89 18.66
N PRO A 364 -14.11 -21.51 19.86
CA PRO A 364 -14.99 -21.28 21.01
C PRO A 364 -15.76 -19.96 20.94
N HIS A 365 -15.43 -19.07 20.00
CA HIS A 365 -15.99 -17.72 19.94
C HIS A 365 -17.14 -17.63 18.94
N GLY A 366 -18.16 -16.84 19.31
CA GLY A 366 -19.32 -16.56 18.47
C GLY A 366 -19.93 -15.19 18.80
N PHE A 367 -21.23 -15.04 18.56
CA PHE A 367 -21.96 -13.78 18.75
C PHE A 367 -21.83 -13.18 20.15
N HIS A 368 -21.72 -14.00 21.19
CA HIS A 368 -21.59 -13.51 22.56
C HIS A 368 -20.30 -12.70 22.75
N SER A 369 -19.13 -13.33 22.53
CA SER A 369 -17.84 -12.66 22.69
C SER A 369 -17.67 -11.50 21.72
N LEU A 370 -18.07 -11.67 20.45
CA LEU A 370 -17.94 -10.61 19.45
C LEU A 370 -18.83 -9.40 19.77
N GLY A 371 -20.08 -9.63 20.21
CA GLY A 371 -20.99 -8.55 20.60
C GLY A 371 -20.50 -7.74 21.80
N GLN A 372 -19.91 -8.40 22.81
CA GLN A 372 -19.26 -7.71 23.94
C GLN A 372 -18.08 -6.85 23.47
N ALA A 373 -17.23 -7.38 22.59
CA ALA A 373 -16.11 -6.63 22.03
C ALA A 373 -16.56 -5.41 21.21
N ILE A 374 -17.61 -5.56 20.39
CA ILE A 374 -18.16 -4.46 19.58
C ILE A 374 -18.80 -3.40 20.47
N GLU A 375 -19.61 -3.79 21.48
CA GLU A 375 -20.18 -2.82 22.43
C GLU A 375 -19.05 -2.02 23.09
N SER A 376 -18.03 -2.69 23.64
CA SER A 376 -16.91 -2.03 24.33
C SER A 376 -16.11 -1.12 23.38
N THR A 377 -15.94 -1.52 22.11
CA THR A 377 -15.29 -0.70 21.08
C THR A 377 -16.10 0.55 20.78
N PHE A 378 -17.42 0.42 20.62
CA PHE A 378 -18.32 1.56 20.39
C PHE A 378 -18.39 2.50 21.61
N ARG A 379 -18.34 1.99 22.83
CA ARG A 379 -18.21 2.82 24.04
C ARG A 379 -16.93 3.67 24.00
N SER A 380 -15.82 3.06 23.59
CA SER A 380 -14.52 3.74 23.49
C SER A 380 -14.55 4.83 22.42
N LEU A 381 -15.09 4.54 21.23
CA LEU A 381 -15.24 5.51 20.14
C LEU A 381 -16.22 6.63 20.48
N ASN A 382 -17.30 6.32 21.20
CA ASN A 382 -18.30 7.30 21.61
C ASN A 382 -17.72 8.37 22.54
N ASN A 383 -16.71 8.01 23.35
CA ASN A 383 -16.02 8.91 24.27
C ASN A 383 -15.05 9.89 23.59
N LEU A 384 -14.74 9.69 22.30
CA LEU A 384 -13.86 10.62 21.58
C LEU A 384 -14.47 12.02 21.60
N LEU A 385 -13.66 13.01 22.00
CA LEU A 385 -14.04 14.44 21.96
C LEU A 385 -13.60 15.11 20.66
N GLU A 386 -12.67 14.48 19.95
CA GLU A 386 -12.05 14.96 18.72
C GLU A 386 -11.75 13.78 17.81
N ARG A 387 -11.61 14.04 16.50
CA ARG A 387 -11.16 13.01 15.55
C ARG A 387 -9.76 12.55 15.92
N PHE A 388 -9.41 11.31 15.61
CA PHE A 388 -8.06 10.79 15.84
C PHE A 388 -6.99 11.71 15.26
N HIS A 389 -6.01 12.12 16.08
CA HIS A 389 -4.87 12.92 15.62
C HIS A 389 -3.62 12.84 16.50
N GLN A 390 -3.72 12.34 17.74
CA GLN A 390 -2.59 12.32 18.68
C GLN A 390 -1.60 11.17 18.39
N SER A 391 -2.07 10.04 17.89
CA SER A 391 -1.24 8.84 17.65
C SER A 391 -0.70 8.73 16.22
N PHE A 392 0.13 7.71 15.96
CA PHE A 392 0.79 7.50 14.68
C PHE A 392 -0.18 7.07 13.57
N PHE A 393 -0.04 7.69 12.39
CA PHE A 393 -0.69 7.27 11.13
C PHE A 393 0.25 6.50 10.20
N LEU A 394 1.56 6.58 10.44
CA LEU A 394 2.60 5.94 9.64
C LEU A 394 3.42 5.02 10.56
N TYR A 395 3.07 3.74 10.54
CA TYR A 395 3.70 2.69 11.34
C TYR A 395 3.64 1.34 10.60
N ILE A 396 4.39 0.38 11.10
CA ILE A 396 4.37 -1.03 10.64
C ILE A 396 4.23 -1.89 11.88
N MET A 397 3.27 -2.81 11.89
CA MET A 397 3.12 -3.73 13.02
C MET A 397 4.01 -4.94 12.83
N THR A 398 4.86 -5.22 13.81
CA THR A 398 5.70 -6.43 13.84
C THR A 398 5.00 -7.56 14.59
N SER A 399 4.11 -7.23 15.51
CA SER A 399 3.20 -8.17 16.15
C SER A 399 1.89 -7.46 16.49
N VAL A 400 0.95 -8.20 17.07
CA VAL A 400 -0.26 -7.62 17.67
C VAL A 400 0.07 -6.60 18.76
N ASP A 401 1.23 -6.75 19.40
CA ASP A 401 1.63 -5.98 20.58
C ASP A 401 2.76 -4.95 20.33
N THR A 402 3.34 -4.93 19.12
CA THR A 402 4.52 -4.12 18.80
C THR A 402 4.48 -3.52 17.40
N PHE A 403 4.98 -2.28 17.29
CA PHE A 403 5.06 -1.55 16.04
C PHE A 403 6.39 -0.82 15.84
N ILE A 404 6.69 -0.45 14.60
CA ILE A 404 7.84 0.37 14.19
C ILE A 404 7.29 1.71 13.67
N ALA A 405 7.77 2.82 14.24
CA ALA A 405 7.38 4.15 13.79
C ALA A 405 8.07 4.56 12.47
N VAL A 406 7.45 5.48 11.74
CA VAL A 406 7.93 6.02 10.45
C VAL A 406 9.41 6.42 10.42
N GLY A 407 9.90 7.07 11.47
CA GLY A 407 11.31 7.50 11.54
C GLY A 407 12.31 6.33 11.48
N ASN A 408 11.90 5.15 11.95
CA ASN A 408 12.77 3.98 11.97
C ASN A 408 12.71 3.23 10.64
N TYR A 409 11.56 3.10 9.98
CA TYR A 409 11.50 2.27 8.77
C TYR A 409 11.90 3.02 7.49
N LEU A 410 11.70 4.34 7.41
CA LEU A 410 11.96 5.12 6.18
C LEU A 410 13.41 5.05 5.70
N ALA A 411 14.36 4.88 6.62
CA ALA A 411 15.77 4.85 6.29
C ALA A 411 16.12 3.70 5.32
N ALA A 412 15.43 2.55 5.39
CA ALA A 412 15.70 1.39 4.54
C ALA A 412 15.67 1.70 3.03
N PRO A 413 14.52 2.10 2.44
CA PRO A 413 14.45 2.41 1.02
C PRO A 413 15.21 3.69 0.65
N ILE A 414 15.27 4.69 1.54
CA ILE A 414 15.97 5.96 1.28
C ILE A 414 17.48 5.73 1.11
N LEU A 415 18.10 4.86 1.92
CA LEU A 415 19.53 4.53 1.78
C LEU A 415 19.83 3.90 0.42
N ILE A 416 18.98 2.97 -0.04
CA ILE A 416 19.10 2.34 -1.36
C ILE A 416 18.91 3.39 -2.47
N GLY A 417 17.86 4.22 -2.38
CA GLY A 417 17.56 5.29 -3.34
C GLY A 417 18.67 6.36 -3.42
N ALA A 418 19.29 6.71 -2.29
CA ALA A 418 20.45 7.59 -2.24
C ALA A 418 21.66 6.97 -2.93
N GLY A 419 21.91 5.66 -2.71
CA GLY A 419 22.93 4.91 -3.42
C GLY A 419 22.75 4.93 -4.94
N LEU A 420 21.51 4.72 -5.42
CA LEU A 420 21.17 4.83 -6.84
C LEU A 420 21.39 6.24 -7.38
N THR A 421 20.99 7.27 -6.63
CA THR A 421 21.17 8.68 -7.01
C THR A 421 22.65 9.04 -7.16
N ILE A 422 23.49 8.66 -6.19
CA ILE A 422 24.94 8.90 -6.23
C ILE A 422 25.58 8.16 -7.41
N GLN A 423 25.14 6.92 -7.67
CA GLN A 423 25.57 6.19 -8.87
C GLN A 423 25.17 6.91 -10.16
N GLY A 424 23.98 7.49 -10.21
CA GLY A 424 23.49 8.30 -11.32
C GLY A 424 24.40 9.51 -11.56
N LEU A 425 24.69 10.28 -10.53
CA LEU A 425 25.59 11.43 -10.59
C LEU A 425 27.03 11.06 -11.01
N SER A 426 27.54 9.93 -10.53
CA SER A 426 28.85 9.43 -10.95
C SER A 426 28.86 9.02 -12.43
N THR A 427 27.81 8.34 -12.88
CA THR A 427 27.63 7.93 -14.29
C THR A 427 27.49 9.16 -15.21
N TRP A 428 26.79 10.19 -14.74
CA TRP A 428 26.64 11.48 -15.42
C TRP A 428 27.98 12.20 -15.61
N ALA A 429 28.83 12.22 -14.58
CA ALA A 429 30.16 12.81 -14.66
C ALA A 429 31.00 12.09 -15.73
N GLN A 430 30.98 10.75 -15.72
CA GLN A 430 31.71 9.93 -16.70
C GLN A 430 31.16 10.02 -18.13
N ALA A 431 29.88 10.39 -18.31
CA ALA A 431 29.29 10.62 -19.63
C ALA A 431 29.87 11.88 -20.31
N GLY A 432 30.36 12.84 -19.54
CA GLY A 432 30.89 14.12 -20.05
C GLY A 432 32.37 14.12 -20.41
N ASN A 433 33.12 13.04 -20.14
CA ASN A 433 34.57 12.98 -20.37
C ASN A 433 34.97 12.72 -21.85
N GLY A 434 34.02 12.71 -22.78
CA GLY A 434 34.29 12.59 -24.23
C GLY A 434 34.41 13.95 -24.92
N GLN A 435 35.07 14.01 -26.07
CA GLN A 435 35.16 15.22 -26.92
C GLN A 435 33.79 15.70 -27.46
N ARG A 436 32.72 14.91 -27.28
CA ARG A 436 31.34 15.24 -27.66
C ARG A 436 30.50 15.41 -26.41
N GLY A 437 29.66 16.45 -26.40
CA GLY A 437 28.74 16.76 -25.30
C GLY A 437 27.78 15.61 -24.96
N LYS A 438 27.08 15.75 -23.83
CA LYS A 438 26.12 14.76 -23.35
C LYS A 438 24.85 14.81 -24.23
N PRO A 439 24.37 13.71 -24.83
CA PRO A 439 23.18 13.69 -25.68
C PRO A 439 21.89 13.71 -24.85
N VAL A 440 21.71 14.74 -24.03
CA VAL A 440 20.58 14.87 -23.09
C VAL A 440 19.24 14.89 -23.81
N ALA A 441 19.13 15.67 -24.88
CA ALA A 441 17.90 15.75 -25.68
C ALA A 441 17.48 14.37 -26.21
N LYS A 442 18.42 13.59 -26.77
CA LYS A 442 18.16 12.23 -27.25
C LYS A 442 17.80 11.26 -26.12
N ALA A 443 18.40 11.43 -24.93
CA ALA A 443 18.05 10.61 -23.78
C ALA A 443 16.63 10.92 -23.27
N LEU A 444 16.25 12.20 -23.21
CA LEU A 444 14.91 12.63 -22.81
C LEU A 444 13.84 12.22 -23.83
N THR A 445 14.15 12.20 -25.13
CA THR A 445 13.20 11.69 -26.13
C THR A 445 12.96 10.18 -25.96
N VAL A 446 14.00 9.39 -25.65
CA VAL A 446 13.83 7.95 -25.33
C VAL A 446 12.96 7.78 -24.08
N VAL A 447 13.21 8.56 -23.02
CA VAL A 447 12.41 8.50 -21.78
C VAL A 447 10.96 8.89 -22.06
N GLY A 448 10.72 10.00 -22.77
CA GLY A 448 9.39 10.45 -23.13
C GLY A 448 8.64 9.46 -24.02
N ALA A 449 9.33 8.83 -24.99
CA ALA A 449 8.76 7.77 -25.82
C ALA A 449 8.40 6.53 -24.99
N ALA A 450 9.26 6.13 -24.04
CA ALA A 450 8.96 5.00 -23.15
C ALA A 450 7.73 5.28 -22.27
N VAL A 451 7.60 6.50 -21.73
CA VAL A 451 6.42 6.93 -20.96
C VAL A 451 5.16 6.96 -21.83
N ALA A 452 5.25 7.47 -23.07
CA ALA A 452 4.12 7.49 -24.00
C ALA A 452 3.65 6.07 -24.35
N VAL A 453 4.57 5.14 -24.59
CA VAL A 453 4.25 3.72 -24.80
C VAL A 453 3.54 3.15 -23.59
N GLY A 454 4.07 3.38 -22.38
CA GLY A 454 3.44 2.94 -21.14
C GLY A 454 2.03 3.50 -20.93
N ALA A 455 1.80 4.77 -21.28
CA ALA A 455 0.48 5.40 -21.22
C ALA A 455 -0.51 4.80 -22.22
N VAL A 456 -0.05 4.45 -23.44
CA VAL A 456 -0.88 3.75 -24.44
C VAL A 456 -1.22 2.33 -23.98
N GLU A 457 -0.25 1.60 -23.42
CA GLU A 457 -0.47 0.27 -22.83
C GLU A 457 -1.48 0.34 -21.68
N LEU A 458 -1.34 1.31 -20.77
CA LEU A 458 -2.30 1.55 -19.69
C LEU A 458 -3.70 1.82 -20.24
N ALA A 459 -3.85 2.74 -21.19
CA ALA A 459 -5.15 3.09 -21.78
C ALA A 459 -5.82 1.90 -22.50
N GLY A 460 -5.02 0.97 -23.04
CA GLY A 460 -5.52 -0.28 -23.60
C GLY A 460 -6.01 -1.23 -22.51
N VAL A 461 -5.22 -1.42 -21.45
CA VAL A 461 -5.51 -2.32 -20.34
C VAL A 461 -6.71 -1.85 -19.52
N THR A 462 -6.84 -0.55 -19.23
CA THR A 462 -7.97 -0.02 -18.45
C THR A 462 -9.30 -0.04 -19.20
N LYS A 463 -9.32 -0.25 -20.52
CA LYS A 463 -10.57 -0.42 -21.28
C LYS A 463 -11.07 -1.86 -21.29
N MET A 464 -10.28 -2.79 -20.79
CA MET A 464 -10.63 -4.20 -20.71
C MET A 464 -11.69 -4.42 -19.66
N ASP A 465 -12.62 -5.31 -19.97
CA ASP A 465 -13.64 -5.75 -19.03
C ASP A 465 -13.00 -6.63 -17.95
N PRO A 466 -13.02 -6.22 -16.66
CA PRO A 466 -12.46 -7.02 -15.57
C PRO A 466 -13.29 -8.28 -15.25
N THR A 467 -14.54 -8.35 -15.72
CA THR A 467 -15.46 -9.46 -15.40
C THR A 467 -15.30 -10.67 -16.33
N VAL A 468 -14.66 -10.47 -17.48
CA VAL A 468 -14.38 -11.53 -18.46
C VAL A 468 -12.92 -11.93 -18.35
N SER A 469 -12.60 -13.21 -18.59
CA SER A 469 -11.21 -13.67 -18.58
C SER A 469 -10.37 -12.84 -19.56
N PRO A 470 -9.21 -12.28 -19.14
CA PRO A 470 -8.31 -11.53 -20.02
C PRO A 470 -7.83 -12.33 -21.24
N PHE A 471 -8.04 -13.66 -21.23
CA PHE A 471 -7.72 -14.62 -22.29
C PHE A 471 -8.09 -14.17 -23.71
N PHE A 472 -9.24 -13.51 -23.89
CA PHE A 472 -9.72 -13.09 -25.22
C PHE A 472 -9.17 -11.73 -25.69
N TYR A 473 -8.64 -10.90 -24.79
CA TYR A 473 -8.29 -9.49 -25.07
C TYR A 473 -6.79 -9.20 -24.93
N LEU A 474 -6.11 -9.86 -24.00
CA LEU A 474 -4.68 -9.66 -23.74
C LEU A 474 -3.86 -10.63 -24.60
N SER A 475 -3.86 -10.35 -25.91
CA SER A 475 -3.17 -11.19 -26.88
C SER A 475 -1.66 -11.26 -26.56
N PRO A 476 -0.99 -12.39 -26.89
CA PRO A 476 0.47 -12.48 -26.94
C PRO A 476 1.13 -11.31 -27.70
N ALA A 477 0.38 -10.58 -28.53
CA ALA A 477 0.85 -9.39 -29.24
C ALA A 477 1.07 -8.16 -28.34
N LEU A 478 0.30 -7.95 -27.25
CA LEU A 478 0.59 -6.86 -26.30
C LEU A 478 1.87 -7.14 -25.51
N PHE A 479 2.04 -8.39 -25.07
CA PHE A 479 3.27 -8.84 -24.41
C PHE A 479 4.48 -8.80 -25.35
N ALA A 480 4.33 -9.32 -26.57
CA ALA A 480 5.37 -9.23 -27.60
C ALA A 480 5.68 -7.77 -27.96
N GLY A 481 4.67 -6.91 -28.06
CA GLY A 481 4.82 -5.48 -28.27
C GLY A 481 5.69 -4.83 -27.19
N HIS A 482 5.35 -5.07 -25.92
CA HIS A 482 6.11 -4.56 -24.77
C HIS A 482 7.58 -4.99 -24.81
N LEU A 483 7.86 -6.27 -25.09
CA LEU A 483 9.22 -6.80 -25.21
C LEU A 483 9.99 -6.19 -26.39
N LEU A 484 9.31 -5.94 -27.52
CA LEU A 484 9.89 -5.38 -28.73
C LEU A 484 10.11 -3.86 -28.66
N ASN A 485 9.40 -3.13 -27.80
CA ASN A 485 9.51 -1.67 -27.71
C ASN A 485 10.94 -1.19 -27.41
N SER A 486 11.65 -1.88 -26.52
CA SER A 486 13.06 -1.56 -26.24
C SER A 486 13.97 -1.78 -27.45
N LEU A 487 13.68 -2.78 -28.28
CA LEU A 487 14.39 -3.06 -29.53
C LEU A 487 14.13 -1.95 -30.54
N VAL A 488 12.87 -1.55 -30.72
CA VAL A 488 12.46 -0.47 -31.62
C VAL A 488 13.14 0.85 -31.25
N LEU A 489 13.12 1.24 -29.97
CA LEU A 489 13.79 2.45 -29.49
C LEU A 489 15.30 2.41 -29.71
N SER A 490 15.93 1.24 -29.54
CA SER A 490 17.37 1.08 -29.74
C SER A 490 17.80 1.14 -31.21
N VAL A 491 16.90 0.86 -32.16
CA VAL A 491 17.15 0.90 -33.60
C VAL A 491 16.86 2.29 -34.18
N LEU A 492 15.79 2.95 -33.73
CA LEU A 492 15.31 4.21 -34.33
C LEU A 492 16.09 5.46 -33.89
N LEU A 493 16.76 5.46 -32.74
CA LEU A 493 17.23 6.70 -32.08
C LEU A 493 18.76 7.00 -32.12
N PRO A 494 19.69 6.04 -32.26
CA PRO A 494 21.12 6.37 -32.24
C PRO A 494 21.76 6.55 -33.63
N SER A 495 22.43 7.69 -33.85
CA SER A 495 23.57 7.73 -34.80
C SER A 495 24.70 6.89 -34.21
N ARG A 496 25.35 6.03 -35.03
CA ARG A 496 26.44 5.10 -34.62
C ARG A 496 27.56 5.77 -33.83
N SER A 497 27.70 7.08 -33.96
CA SER A 497 28.78 7.89 -33.45
C SER A 497 28.60 8.32 -31.97
N ASP A 498 27.36 8.28 -31.42
CA ASP A 498 27.03 8.75 -30.06
C ASP A 498 26.60 7.63 -29.09
N ALA A 499 26.50 6.39 -29.56
CA ALA A 499 25.85 5.27 -28.85
C ALA A 499 26.37 5.07 -27.40
N VAL A 500 27.68 5.16 -27.18
CA VAL A 500 28.27 4.97 -25.83
C VAL A 500 27.91 6.12 -24.88
N SER A 501 27.89 7.35 -25.38
CA SER A 501 27.50 8.53 -24.59
C SER A 501 26.01 8.51 -24.27
N LEU A 502 25.19 8.09 -25.24
CA LEU A 502 23.75 7.92 -25.07
C LEU A 502 23.42 6.81 -24.07
N SER A 503 24.07 5.64 -24.16
CA SER A 503 23.94 4.53 -23.19
C SER A 503 24.20 5.01 -21.75
N ARG A 504 25.29 5.75 -21.52
CA ARG A 504 25.62 6.33 -20.20
C ARG A 504 24.60 7.35 -19.72
N THR A 505 24.09 8.17 -20.64
CA THR A 505 23.09 9.20 -20.32
C THR A 505 21.75 8.56 -19.97
N LEU A 506 21.30 7.52 -20.69
CA LEU A 506 20.11 6.75 -20.37
C LEU A 506 20.22 6.03 -19.03
N LYS A 507 21.37 5.40 -18.76
CA LYS A 507 21.64 4.77 -17.45
C LYS A 507 21.64 5.80 -16.31
N THR A 508 22.07 7.03 -16.58
CA THR A 508 21.97 8.14 -15.62
C THR A 508 20.51 8.50 -15.36
N CYS A 509 19.69 8.69 -16.40
CA CYS A 509 18.26 8.97 -16.27
C CYS A 509 17.55 7.89 -15.44
N TYR A 510 17.79 6.61 -15.76
CA TYR A 510 17.27 5.48 -15.00
C TYR A 510 17.60 5.58 -13.50
N LEU A 511 18.88 5.78 -13.15
CA LEU A 511 19.35 5.82 -11.77
C LEU A 511 18.78 7.00 -10.97
N LEU A 512 18.75 8.20 -11.56
CA LEU A 512 18.24 9.40 -10.90
C LEU A 512 16.72 9.35 -10.72
N LEU A 513 15.99 8.91 -11.75
CA LEU A 513 14.54 8.75 -11.67
C LEU A 513 14.15 7.63 -10.71
N SER A 514 14.93 6.53 -10.66
CA SER A 514 14.71 5.46 -9.68
C SER A 514 14.91 5.97 -8.24
N GLY A 515 15.99 6.72 -7.98
CA GLY A 515 16.24 7.31 -6.66
C GLY A 515 15.15 8.29 -6.23
N LEU A 516 14.67 9.12 -7.16
CA LEU A 516 13.54 10.02 -6.93
C LEU A 516 12.25 9.23 -6.64
N LEU A 517 11.92 8.25 -7.48
CA LEU A 517 10.71 7.43 -7.33
C LEU A 517 10.68 6.70 -5.98
N ILE A 518 11.80 6.08 -5.58
CA ILE A 518 11.92 5.40 -4.28
C ILE A 518 11.72 6.40 -3.13
N SER A 519 12.32 7.59 -3.21
CA SER A 519 12.23 8.60 -2.15
C SER A 519 10.82 9.16 -2.00
N VAL A 520 10.13 9.45 -3.11
CA VAL A 520 8.74 9.94 -3.12
C VAL A 520 7.78 8.85 -2.65
N THR A 521 7.96 7.61 -3.12
CA THR A 521 7.11 6.49 -2.68
C THR A 521 7.35 6.15 -1.21
N ALA A 522 8.55 6.36 -0.65
CA ALA A 522 8.82 6.08 0.76
C ALA A 522 7.86 6.84 1.70
N THR A 523 7.48 8.07 1.33
CA THR A 523 6.55 8.89 2.12
C THR A 523 5.08 8.62 1.84
N LEU A 524 4.74 8.08 0.66
CA LEU A 524 3.36 7.84 0.24
C LEU A 524 2.91 6.40 0.52
N ASN A 525 3.77 5.42 0.22
CA ASN A 525 3.51 4.01 0.38
C ASN A 525 4.84 3.28 0.63
N PHE A 526 5.10 2.99 1.91
CA PHE A 526 6.36 2.37 2.33
C PHE A 526 6.55 0.97 1.72
N GLY A 527 5.49 0.14 1.68
CA GLY A 527 5.53 -1.20 1.10
C GLY A 527 6.02 -1.17 -0.35
N LEU A 528 5.40 -0.30 -1.15
CA LEU A 528 5.79 -0.07 -2.54
C LEU A 528 7.23 0.45 -2.65
N SER A 529 7.64 1.39 -1.79
CA SER A 529 9.01 1.95 -1.83
C SER A 529 10.09 0.91 -1.55
N VAL A 530 9.89 0.05 -0.54
CA VAL A 530 10.82 -1.05 -0.25
C VAL A 530 10.88 -2.00 -1.43
N PHE A 531 9.72 -2.43 -1.95
CA PHE A 531 9.66 -3.29 -3.14
C PHE A 531 10.42 -2.68 -4.33
N LEU A 532 10.15 -1.41 -4.67
CA LEU A 532 10.81 -0.70 -5.75
C LEU A 532 12.32 -0.54 -5.53
N SER A 533 12.74 -0.32 -4.28
CA SER A 533 14.16 -0.17 -3.96
C SER A 533 14.96 -1.42 -4.29
N PHE A 534 14.45 -2.61 -3.97
CA PHE A 534 15.06 -3.88 -4.34
C PHE A 534 14.90 -4.18 -5.83
N TYR A 535 13.69 -4.00 -6.36
CA TYR A 535 13.37 -4.30 -7.76
C TYR A 535 14.24 -3.50 -8.75
N LEU A 536 14.37 -2.19 -8.54
CA LEU A 536 15.18 -1.30 -9.39
C LEU A 536 16.69 -1.50 -9.15
N ALA A 537 17.11 -1.74 -7.91
CA ALA A 537 18.51 -2.06 -7.65
C ALA A 537 18.93 -3.39 -8.31
N LEU A 538 18.07 -4.41 -8.29
CA LEU A 538 18.34 -5.74 -8.83
C LEU A 538 18.44 -5.72 -10.37
N ALA A 539 17.63 -4.88 -11.04
CA ALA A 539 17.72 -4.68 -12.48
C ALA A 539 19.12 -4.24 -12.96
N LEU A 540 19.88 -3.54 -12.10
CA LEU A 540 21.26 -3.13 -12.44
C LEU A 540 22.25 -4.28 -12.51
N LEU A 541 22.00 -5.41 -11.84
CA LEU A 541 22.84 -6.61 -11.94
C LEU A 541 22.80 -7.18 -13.36
N PHE A 542 21.64 -7.10 -14.01
CA PHE A 542 21.47 -7.46 -15.40
C PHE A 542 21.99 -6.40 -16.37
N SER A 543 22.53 -5.26 -15.92
CA SER A 543 23.04 -4.14 -16.75
C SER A 543 24.58 -4.12 -16.82
N THR A 544 25.20 -5.28 -17.05
CA THR A 544 26.65 -5.42 -17.30
C THR A 544 27.04 -4.93 -18.70
N ARG A 545 28.22 -4.32 -18.86
CA ARG A 545 28.70 -3.94 -20.20
C ARG A 545 29.36 -5.12 -20.89
N HIS A 546 28.87 -5.47 -22.07
CA HIS A 546 29.51 -6.43 -22.96
C HIS A 546 30.22 -5.74 -24.14
N PRO A 547 31.36 -6.29 -24.63
CA PRO A 547 32.05 -5.74 -25.79
C PRO A 547 31.17 -5.80 -27.04
N ARG A 548 31.32 -4.82 -27.95
CA ARG A 548 30.48 -4.66 -29.14
C ARG A 548 30.41 -5.90 -30.04
N ARG A 549 31.44 -6.76 -30.02
CA ARG A 549 31.51 -8.00 -30.81
C ARG A 549 30.50 -9.08 -30.36
N SER A 550 29.95 -9.03 -29.14
CA SER A 550 28.95 -10.00 -28.67
C SER A 550 27.52 -9.45 -28.80
N SER A 551 27.02 -9.33 -30.04
CA SER A 551 25.65 -8.86 -30.33
C SER A 551 24.57 -9.73 -29.69
N ALA A 552 24.75 -11.06 -29.72
CA ALA A 552 23.81 -12.01 -29.12
C ALA A 552 23.65 -11.83 -27.60
N LYS A 553 24.77 -11.64 -26.87
CA LYS A 553 24.75 -11.41 -25.41
C LYS A 553 24.02 -10.12 -25.04
N ARG A 554 24.21 -9.04 -25.82
CA ARG A 554 23.52 -7.75 -25.59
C ARG A 554 22.01 -7.84 -25.86
N ARG A 555 21.61 -8.57 -26.90
CA ARG A 555 20.19 -8.84 -27.19
C ARG A 555 19.55 -9.70 -26.10
N LEU A 556 20.23 -10.75 -25.64
CA LEU A 556 19.75 -11.57 -24.52
C LEU A 556 19.58 -10.75 -23.24
N GLN A 557 20.55 -9.90 -22.94
CA GLN A 557 20.51 -9.01 -21.78
C GLN A 557 19.38 -7.96 -21.88
N GLN A 558 19.15 -7.41 -23.07
CA GLN A 558 18.01 -6.53 -23.32
C GLN A 558 16.68 -7.25 -23.12
N LEU A 559 16.53 -8.45 -23.68
CA LEU A 559 15.32 -9.26 -23.50
C LEU A 559 15.10 -9.60 -22.03
N ALA A 560 16.15 -9.94 -21.29
CA ALA A 560 16.07 -10.18 -19.85
C ALA A 560 15.60 -8.92 -19.09
N LEU A 561 16.12 -7.74 -19.43
CA LEU A 561 15.70 -6.47 -18.83
C LEU A 561 14.28 -6.05 -19.23
N ALA A 562 13.86 -6.32 -20.46
CA ALA A 562 12.49 -6.08 -20.91
C ALA A 562 11.51 -7.04 -20.23
N ALA A 563 11.89 -8.31 -20.05
CA ALA A 563 11.12 -9.29 -19.29
C ALA A 563 11.11 -8.99 -17.78
N TRP A 564 12.10 -8.24 -17.28
CA TRP A 564 12.13 -7.76 -15.89
C TRP A 564 11.12 -6.63 -15.63
N SER A 565 10.52 -6.00 -16.65
CA SER A 565 9.50 -4.97 -16.44
C SER A 565 8.25 -5.52 -15.72
N PRO A 566 7.38 -4.69 -15.11
CA PRO A 566 6.16 -5.18 -14.47
C PRO A 566 5.27 -6.00 -15.42
N VAL A 567 5.13 -5.54 -16.67
CA VAL A 567 4.39 -6.24 -17.73
C VAL A 567 5.10 -7.54 -18.13
N GLY A 568 6.44 -7.50 -18.20
CA GLY A 568 7.30 -8.66 -18.46
C GLY A 568 7.12 -9.77 -17.41
N LEU A 569 7.21 -9.40 -16.14
CA LEU A 569 7.08 -10.31 -15.00
C LEU A 569 5.67 -10.88 -14.90
N TRP A 570 4.63 -10.06 -15.08
CA TRP A 570 3.25 -10.54 -15.12
C TRP A 570 3.03 -11.53 -16.27
N GLY A 571 3.57 -11.24 -17.46
CA GLY A 571 3.46 -12.17 -18.59
C GLY A 571 4.19 -13.49 -18.36
N LEU A 572 5.36 -13.47 -17.72
CA LEU A 572 6.06 -14.70 -17.29
C LEU A 572 5.26 -15.47 -16.23
N TRP A 573 4.68 -14.78 -15.25
CA TRP A 573 3.83 -15.40 -14.23
C TRP A 573 2.59 -16.03 -14.86
N ARG A 574 1.96 -15.37 -15.83
CA ARG A 574 0.82 -15.91 -16.59
C ARG A 574 1.18 -17.19 -17.34
N VAL A 575 2.38 -17.30 -17.93
CA VAL A 575 2.82 -18.53 -18.60
C VAL A 575 2.93 -19.70 -17.61
N LEU A 576 3.33 -19.44 -16.38
CA LEU A 576 3.50 -20.47 -15.34
C LEU A 576 2.18 -20.81 -14.62
N GLN A 577 1.36 -19.80 -14.34
CA GLN A 577 0.13 -19.90 -13.54
C GLN A 577 -0.95 -18.96 -14.09
N MET A 578 -1.50 -19.33 -15.25
CA MET A 578 -2.44 -18.49 -16.00
C MET A 578 -3.63 -18.01 -15.15
N GLN A 579 -4.30 -18.92 -14.45
CA GLN A 579 -5.51 -18.59 -13.66
C GLN A 579 -5.22 -17.58 -12.53
N GLN A 580 -4.10 -17.73 -11.81
CA GLN A 580 -3.77 -16.84 -10.69
C GLN A 580 -3.35 -15.45 -11.17
N ALA A 581 -2.54 -15.39 -12.22
CA ALA A 581 -2.09 -14.13 -12.80
C ALA A 581 -3.25 -13.34 -13.44
N GLU A 582 -4.19 -14.03 -14.07
CA GLU A 582 -5.38 -13.42 -14.67
C GLU A 582 -6.35 -12.90 -13.60
N ARG A 583 -6.66 -13.69 -12.57
CA ARG A 583 -7.48 -13.24 -11.43
C ARG A 583 -6.88 -12.00 -10.76
N TRP A 584 -5.56 -12.00 -10.52
CA TRP A 584 -4.90 -10.84 -9.93
C TRP A 584 -5.04 -9.58 -10.79
N LEU A 585 -4.91 -9.69 -12.12
CA LEU A 585 -5.10 -8.54 -13.01
C LEU A 585 -6.57 -8.08 -13.05
N GLN A 586 -7.52 -9.01 -13.04
CA GLN A 586 -8.96 -8.69 -12.97
C GLN A 586 -9.28 -7.91 -11.69
N ASP A 587 -8.81 -8.38 -10.55
CA ASP A 587 -9.01 -7.67 -9.28
C ASP A 587 -8.35 -6.28 -9.29
N LEU A 588 -7.16 -6.16 -9.88
CA LEU A 588 -6.45 -4.89 -10.00
C LEU A 588 -7.17 -3.90 -10.93
N LEU A 589 -7.77 -4.39 -12.02
CA LEU A 589 -8.60 -3.60 -12.92
C LEU A 589 -9.91 -3.17 -12.24
N LEU A 590 -10.52 -4.07 -11.46
CA LEU A 590 -11.72 -3.75 -10.68
C LEU A 590 -11.41 -2.65 -9.66
N ASP A 591 -10.30 -2.76 -8.93
CA ASP A 591 -9.84 -1.75 -7.98
C ASP A 591 -9.52 -0.40 -8.65
N TRP A 592 -8.93 -0.40 -9.85
CA TRP A 592 -8.70 0.83 -10.61
C TRP A 592 -10.01 1.58 -10.92
N HIS A 593 -11.06 0.85 -11.31
CA HIS A 593 -12.35 1.47 -11.67
C HIS A 593 -13.19 1.85 -10.45
N VAL A 594 -13.13 1.06 -9.37
CA VAL A 594 -13.95 1.26 -8.16
C VAL A 594 -13.18 2.08 -7.11
N GLY A 595 -12.07 1.54 -6.61
CA GLY A 595 -11.29 2.13 -5.53
C GLY A 595 -10.38 3.29 -5.96
N GLY A 596 -10.04 3.38 -7.25
CA GLY A 596 -9.11 4.38 -7.78
C GLY A 596 -7.65 4.13 -7.38
N GLY A 597 -7.26 2.86 -7.23
CA GLY A 597 -5.89 2.47 -6.87
C GLY A 597 -4.84 2.90 -7.89
N TRP A 598 -3.65 3.30 -7.45
CA TRP A 598 -2.61 3.86 -8.32
C TRP A 598 -1.60 2.83 -8.86
N SER A 599 -1.77 1.55 -8.54
CA SER A 599 -0.79 0.49 -8.86
C SER A 599 -0.59 0.29 -10.36
N LEU A 600 -1.68 0.33 -11.16
CA LEU A 600 -1.61 0.25 -12.63
C LEU A 600 -0.82 1.43 -13.24
N PRO A 601 -1.16 2.71 -12.97
CA PRO A 601 -0.35 3.84 -13.42
C PRO A 601 1.12 3.76 -13.01
N VAL A 602 1.41 3.36 -11.77
CA VAL A 602 2.80 3.23 -11.30
C VAL A 602 3.53 2.16 -12.12
N ALA A 603 2.92 1.00 -12.33
CA ALA A 603 3.52 -0.09 -13.09
C ALA A 603 3.77 0.29 -14.56
N PHE A 604 2.78 0.86 -15.25
CA PHE A 604 2.83 1.13 -16.69
C PHE A 604 3.52 2.46 -17.05
N VAL A 605 3.40 3.51 -16.24
CA VAL A 605 3.86 4.87 -16.60
C VAL A 605 5.15 5.27 -15.87
N LEU A 606 5.45 4.67 -14.73
CA LEU A 606 6.67 4.97 -13.97
C LEU A 606 7.71 3.86 -14.07
N VAL A 607 7.35 2.64 -13.64
CA VAL A 607 8.31 1.54 -13.48
C VAL A 607 8.63 0.86 -14.81
N GLY A 608 7.62 0.56 -15.64
CA GLY A 608 7.79 -0.01 -16.97
C GLY A 608 8.73 0.82 -17.85
N PRO A 609 8.53 2.14 -18.00
CA PRO A 609 9.40 3.00 -18.78
C PRO A 609 10.84 3.04 -18.27
N LEU A 610 11.07 2.97 -16.95
CA LEU A 610 12.41 2.85 -16.39
C LEU A 610 13.09 1.54 -16.81
N ALA A 611 12.37 0.41 -16.75
CA ALA A 611 12.89 -0.87 -17.25
C ALA A 611 13.23 -0.81 -18.74
N MET A 612 12.36 -0.19 -19.56
CA MET A 612 12.59 0.01 -21.00
C MET A 612 13.80 0.89 -21.30
N VAL A 613 13.99 1.99 -20.55
CA VAL A 613 15.15 2.89 -20.66
C VAL A 613 16.43 2.13 -20.34
N LEU A 614 16.42 1.31 -19.29
CA LEU A 614 17.58 0.49 -18.93
C LEU A 614 17.88 -0.58 -19.98
N ALA A 615 16.86 -1.28 -20.49
CA ALA A 615 16.98 -2.27 -21.57
C ALA A 615 17.57 -1.64 -22.86
N THR A 616 17.08 -0.46 -23.24
CA THR A 616 17.58 0.30 -24.40
C THR A 616 19.05 0.71 -24.21
N SER A 617 19.45 1.06 -22.99
CA SER A 617 20.83 1.48 -22.70
C SER A 617 21.89 0.39 -22.92
N VAL A 618 21.51 -0.89 -22.84
CA VAL A 618 22.42 -2.03 -22.97
C VAL A 618 22.74 -2.38 -24.42
N LEU A 619 21.82 -2.09 -25.35
CA LEU A 619 22.01 -2.41 -26.76
C LEU A 619 22.93 -1.40 -27.48
N LEU A 620 22.92 -0.15 -27.03
CA LEU A 620 23.78 0.97 -27.48
C LEU A 620 25.25 0.77 -27.10
#